data_AF-A0A2T4T8A2-F1
#
_entry.id   AF-A0A2T4T8A2-F1
#
_cell.length_a   1.000
_cell.length_b   1.000
_cell.length_c   1.000
_cell.angle_alpha   90.00
_cell.angle_beta   90.00
_cell.angle_gamma   90.00
#
_symmetry.space_group_name_H-M   'P 1'
#
loop_
_entity.id
_entity.type
_entity.pdbx_description
1 polymer ?
#
loop_
_entity_poly.entity_id
_entity_poly.type
_entity_poly.pdbx_seq_one_letter_code
_entity_poly.pdbx_strand_id
1 'polypeptide(L)'
;MEEKEKNAIFDITKNRVFFGSIDKLQDWNDGEISQAKIIEKVKMTLKNYMELDNVSFLFGSGTSIHLGQFLLETFLLKLKNIL
;
A
#
# COMPACT_ATOMS: atom_id res chain seq x y z
N MET A 1 6.53 27.87 -13.20
CA MET A 1 7.18 26.59 -12.86
C MET A 1 6.33 25.84 -11.84
N GLU A 2 5.09 25.51 -12.15
CA GLU A 2 4.08 25.22 -11.09
C GLU A 2 3.14 24.05 -11.43
N GLU A 3 3.64 23.04 -12.16
CA GLU A 3 2.84 21.85 -12.54
C GLU A 3 3.27 20.53 -11.90
N LYS A 4 4.38 20.50 -11.14
CA LYS A 4 4.90 19.23 -10.59
C LYS A 4 4.19 18.73 -9.31
N GLU A 5 3.42 19.57 -8.63
CA GLU A 5 2.90 19.25 -7.29
C GLU A 5 1.44 18.72 -7.28
N LYS A 6 0.70 18.86 -8.38
CA LYS A 6 -0.74 18.54 -8.43
C LYS A 6 -1.09 17.04 -8.59
N ASN A 7 -0.11 16.15 -8.71
CA ASN A 7 -0.32 14.70 -8.87
C ASN A 7 0.50 13.86 -7.89
N ALA A 8 0.72 14.35 -6.66
CA ALA A 8 1.27 13.51 -5.61
C ALA A 8 0.20 12.48 -5.16
N ILE A 9 0.48 11.20 -5.34
CA ILE A 9 -0.42 10.08 -4.97
C ILE A 9 -0.51 9.94 -3.44
N PHE A 10 0.58 10.24 -2.74
CA PHE A 10 0.65 10.24 -1.27
C PHE A 10 0.95 11.63 -0.75
N ASP A 11 0.08 12.15 0.08
CA ASP A 11 0.28 13.34 0.90
C ASP A 11 0.55 12.88 2.34
N ILE A 12 1.80 13.01 2.82
CA ILE A 12 2.20 12.61 4.19
C ILE A 12 1.39 13.30 5.29
N THR A 13 0.78 14.45 5.00
CA THR A 13 -0.04 15.19 5.97
C THR A 13 -1.49 14.70 6.01
N LYS A 14 -1.98 14.07 4.94
CA LYS A 14 -3.39 13.62 4.81
C LYS A 14 -3.53 12.10 4.83
N ASN A 15 -2.59 11.38 4.23
CA ASN A 15 -2.56 9.93 4.17
C ASN A 15 -1.82 9.38 5.38
N ARG A 16 -2.21 8.17 5.80
CA ARG A 16 -1.55 7.42 6.87
C ARG A 16 -1.47 5.96 6.46
N VAL A 17 -0.36 5.31 6.75
CA VAL A 17 -0.16 3.89 6.46
C VAL A 17 0.27 3.22 7.75
N PHE A 18 -0.65 2.50 8.40
CA PHE A 18 -0.38 1.91 9.71
C PHE A 18 -0.02 0.43 9.59
N PHE A 19 1.11 0.05 10.17
CA PHE A 19 1.42 -1.35 10.49
C PHE A 19 1.41 -1.51 12.02
N GLY A 20 0.42 -2.25 12.52
CA GLY A 20 0.12 -2.25 13.95
C GLY A 20 -0.24 -0.83 14.41
N SER A 21 0.51 -0.31 15.36
CA SER A 21 0.31 1.05 15.91
C SER A 21 1.25 2.10 15.32
N ILE A 22 2.10 1.74 14.34
CA ILE A 22 3.13 2.62 13.80
C ILE A 22 2.65 3.20 12.46
N ASP A 23 2.62 4.52 12.35
CA ASP A 23 2.43 5.20 11.06
C ASP A 23 3.73 5.10 10.24
N LYS A 24 3.76 4.13 9.34
CA LYS A 24 4.90 3.87 8.48
C LYS A 24 5.14 4.95 7.44
N LEU A 25 4.11 5.72 7.08
CA LEU A 25 4.30 6.82 6.14
C LEU A 25 5.16 7.94 6.77
N GLN A 26 4.98 8.19 8.08
CA GLN A 26 5.84 9.07 8.87
C GLN A 26 7.23 8.46 9.11
N ASP A 27 7.29 7.17 9.45
CA ASP A 27 8.56 6.42 9.67
C ASP A 27 9.47 6.40 8.44
N TRP A 28 8.89 6.36 7.23
CA TRP A 28 9.65 6.38 5.97
C TRP A 28 9.99 7.78 5.49
N ASN A 29 9.42 8.81 6.11
CA ASN A 29 9.64 10.19 5.72
C ASN A 29 10.91 10.74 6.36
N ASP A 30 12.07 10.33 5.86
CA ASP A 30 13.40 10.80 6.31
C ASP A 30 13.77 12.21 5.82
N GLY A 31 12.80 13.02 5.38
CA GLY A 31 12.99 14.40 4.90
C GLY A 31 13.26 14.58 3.40
N GLU A 32 13.56 13.51 2.66
CA GLU A 32 13.83 13.54 1.20
C GLU A 32 13.16 12.40 0.41
N ILE A 33 12.15 11.72 0.97
CA ILE A 33 11.57 10.56 0.28
C ILE A 33 10.70 11.02 -0.91
N SER A 34 11.06 10.57 -2.11
CA SER A 34 10.25 10.82 -3.31
C SER A 34 8.98 9.98 -3.31
N GLN A 35 7.91 10.48 -3.95
CA GLN A 35 6.66 9.73 -4.17
C GLN A 35 6.91 8.30 -4.69
N ALA A 36 7.85 8.15 -5.62
CA ALA A 36 8.22 6.86 -6.20
C ALA A 36 8.75 5.88 -5.13
N LYS A 37 9.56 6.35 -4.19
CA LYS A 37 10.14 5.52 -3.12
C LYS A 37 9.10 5.16 -2.06
N ILE A 38 8.14 6.04 -1.77
CA ILE A 38 6.97 5.72 -0.93
C ILE A 38 6.15 4.61 -1.60
N ILE A 39 5.82 4.79 -2.89
CA ILE A 39 5.06 3.80 -3.67
C ILE A 39 5.79 2.45 -3.62
N GLU A 40 7.10 2.43 -3.91
CA GLU A 40 7.90 1.20 -3.87
C GLU A 40 7.82 0.47 -2.52
N LYS A 41 7.93 1.20 -1.39
CA LYS A 41 7.79 0.62 -0.04
C LYS A 41 6.39 0.05 0.20
N VAL A 42 5.35 0.74 -0.24
CA VAL A 42 3.96 0.24 -0.17
C VAL A 42 3.80 -1.03 -1.01
N LYS A 43 4.34 -1.04 -2.24
CA LYS A 43 4.30 -2.22 -3.13
C LYS A 43 5.02 -3.41 -2.50
N MET A 44 6.24 -3.22 -1.98
CA MET A 44 7.01 -4.28 -1.31
C MET A 44 6.25 -4.84 -0.11
N THR A 45 5.63 -3.98 0.70
CA THR A 45 4.88 -4.46 1.86
C THR A 45 3.66 -5.28 1.44
N LEU A 46 2.87 -4.78 0.48
CA LEU A 46 1.72 -5.53 -0.04
C LEU A 46 2.16 -6.89 -0.60
N LYS A 47 3.27 -6.92 -1.35
CA LYS A 47 3.83 -8.16 -1.89
C LYS A 47 4.18 -9.14 -0.76
N ASN A 48 4.95 -8.69 0.24
CA ASN A 48 5.34 -9.52 1.37
C ASN A 48 4.12 -10.03 2.16
N TYR A 49 3.10 -9.18 2.33
CA TYR A 49 1.86 -9.59 2.99
C TYR A 49 1.15 -10.69 2.20
N MET A 50 1.03 -10.54 0.87
CA MET A 50 0.35 -11.53 0.02
C MET A 50 1.12 -12.86 -0.12
N GLU A 51 2.41 -12.90 0.18
CA GLU A 51 3.20 -14.15 0.23
C GLU A 51 2.94 -14.96 1.51
N LEU A 52 2.22 -14.40 2.50
CA LEU A 52 1.80 -15.12 3.71
C LEU A 52 0.60 -16.04 3.43
N ASP A 53 0.59 -17.21 4.06
CA ASP A 53 -0.57 -18.10 4.03
C ASP A 53 -1.74 -17.48 4.84
N ASN A 54 -2.92 -17.35 4.20
CA ASN A 54 -4.19 -16.89 4.79
C ASN A 54 -4.28 -15.40 5.15
N VAL A 55 -4.04 -14.53 4.17
CA VAL A 55 -4.28 -13.09 4.31
C VAL A 55 -5.76 -12.70 4.24
N SER A 56 -6.13 -11.62 4.92
CA SER A 56 -7.46 -11.00 4.81
C SER A 56 -7.30 -9.49 4.61
N PHE A 57 -8.03 -8.94 3.65
CA PHE A 57 -8.03 -7.51 3.41
C PHE A 57 -9.32 -6.89 3.96
N LEU A 58 -9.16 -5.86 4.77
CA LEU A 58 -10.28 -5.07 5.27
C LEU A 58 -10.46 -3.83 4.39
N PHE A 59 -11.68 -3.59 3.95
CA PHE A 59 -12.06 -2.41 3.16
C PHE A 59 -13.25 -1.71 3.82
N GLY A 60 -13.14 -0.40 4.02
CA GLY A 60 -14.22 0.41 4.59
C GLY A 60 -14.54 0.11 6.07
N SER A 61 -15.78 0.36 6.49
CA SER A 61 -16.24 0.26 7.88
C SER A 61 -16.58 -1.18 8.33
N GLY A 62 -15.72 -2.14 8.04
CA GLY A 62 -15.84 -3.52 8.57
C GLY A 62 -16.07 -4.63 7.55
N THR A 63 -15.99 -4.36 6.25
CA THR A 63 -16.04 -5.42 5.24
C THR A 63 -14.67 -6.09 5.13
N SER A 64 -14.63 -7.42 5.24
CA SER A 64 -13.42 -8.21 5.04
C SER A 64 -13.55 -9.08 3.79
N ILE A 65 -12.47 -9.16 3.01
CA ILE A 65 -12.33 -10.15 1.96
C ILE A 65 -11.29 -11.16 2.46
N HIS A 66 -11.76 -12.34 2.81
CA HIS A 66 -10.91 -13.49 3.07
C HIS A 66 -10.60 -14.14 1.72
N LEU A 67 -9.37 -13.93 1.23
CA LEU A 67 -8.96 -14.49 -0.06
C LEU A 67 -8.56 -15.94 0.16
N GLY A 68 -9.46 -16.89 -0.15
CA GLY A 68 -9.06 -18.29 -0.34
C GLY A 68 -8.03 -18.41 -1.48
N GLN A 69 -7.27 -19.50 -1.51
CA GLN A 69 -6.10 -19.70 -2.39
C GLN A 69 -6.36 -19.31 -3.88
N PHE A 70 -7.51 -19.71 -4.44
CA PHE A 70 -7.92 -19.37 -5.82
C PHE A 70 -8.21 -17.86 -6.05
N LEU A 71 -8.84 -17.21 -5.07
CA LEU A 71 -9.19 -15.80 -5.11
C LEU A 71 -7.94 -14.93 -4.94
N LEU A 72 -6.99 -15.36 -4.10
CA LEU A 72 -5.69 -14.72 -3.93
C LEU A 72 -4.89 -14.73 -5.23
N GLU A 73 -4.84 -15.88 -5.92
CA GLU A 73 -4.10 -16.03 -7.18
C GLU A 73 -4.64 -15.12 -8.30
N THR A 74 -5.98 -15.02 -8.41
CA THR A 74 -6.64 -14.11 -9.36
C THR A 74 -6.41 -12.64 -9.01
N PHE A 75 -6.48 -12.29 -7.73
CA PHE A 75 -6.21 -10.94 -7.24
C PHE A 75 -4.75 -10.54 -7.46
N LEU A 76 -3.81 -11.43 -7.18
CA LEU A 76 -2.38 -11.28 -7.45
C LEU A 76 -2.10 -11.08 -8.95
N LEU A 77 -2.77 -11.83 -9.82
CA LEU A 77 -2.64 -11.68 -11.28
C LEU A 77 -3.09 -10.28 -11.74
N LYS A 78 -4.19 -9.77 -11.18
CA LYS A 78 -4.67 -8.40 -11.45
C LYS A 78 -3.72 -7.35 -10.89
N LEU A 79 -3.20 -7.54 -9.68
CA LEU A 79 -2.26 -6.61 -9.07
C LEU A 79 -0.91 -6.57 -9.79
N LYS A 80 -0.41 -7.69 -10.32
CA LYS A 80 0.84 -7.73 -11.13
C LYS A 80 0.81 -6.84 -12.36
N ASN A 81 -0.37 -6.48 -12.86
CA ASN A 81 -0.53 -5.58 -14.00
C ASN A 81 -0.60 -4.10 -13.57
N ILE A 82 -0.66 -3.82 -12.27
CA ILE A 82 -0.84 -2.47 -11.68
C ILE A 82 0.35 -2.09 -10.78
N LEU A 83 0.97 -3.07 -10.10
CA LEU A 83 2.18 -2.98 -9.29
C LEU A 83 3.41 -3.25 -10.15
#